data_AF-A0A5P9Q5Y3-F1
#
_entry.id   AF-A0A5P9Q5Y3-F1
#
_cell.length_a   1.000
_cell.length_b   1.000
_cell.length_c   1.000
_cell.angle_alpha   90.00
_cell.angle_beta   90.00
_cell.angle_gamma   90.00
#
_symmetry.space_group_name_H-M   'P 1'
#
loop_
_entity.id
_entity.type
_entity.pdbx_description
1 polymer ?
#
loop_
_entity_poly.entity_id
_entity_poly.type
_entity_poly.pdbx_seq_one_letter_code
_entity_poly.pdbx_strand_id
1 'polypeptide(L)'
;QSIARRHRRVPHVLAMALPAERAQALHGHRQRRGLDGQTCGGPGEQSCCVRPLYIDFRRDLEWKWIHEPRGYMANFCGGPCPYIWSADTHHTKVLALYNLHNP
;
A
#
# COMPACT_ATOMS: atom_id res chain seq x y z
N GLN A 1 -63.39 -13.15 3.24
CA GLN A 1 -62.42 -12.94 4.32
C GLN A 1 -61.18 -12.30 3.70
N SER A 2 -60.99 -11.02 3.99
CA SER A 2 -59.96 -10.15 3.43
C SER A 2 -58.63 -10.35 4.16
N ILE A 3 -57.51 -10.29 3.44
CA ILE A 3 -56.36 -9.40 3.68
C ILE A 3 -55.18 -10.00 2.89
N ALA A 4 -54.98 -9.46 1.69
CA ALA A 4 -53.71 -9.59 0.98
C ALA A 4 -52.61 -9.02 1.87
N ARG A 5 -51.65 -9.86 2.29
CA ARG A 5 -50.41 -9.43 2.95
C ARG A 5 -49.60 -8.60 1.94
N ARG A 6 -49.97 -7.33 1.78
CA ARG A 6 -49.11 -6.32 1.15
C ARG A 6 -47.81 -6.32 1.94
N HIS A 7 -46.71 -6.67 1.30
CA HIS A 7 -45.37 -6.35 1.79
C HIS A 7 -45.35 -4.85 2.11
N ARG A 8 -45.52 -4.51 3.40
CA ARG A 8 -45.37 -3.14 3.89
C ARG A 8 -43.90 -2.78 3.69
N ARG A 9 -43.59 -2.16 2.55
CA ARG A 9 -42.34 -1.42 2.35
C ARG A 9 -42.42 -0.19 3.26
N VAL A 10 -42.10 -0.40 4.52
CA VAL A 10 -41.88 0.69 5.47
C VAL A 10 -40.61 1.43 5.05
N PRO A 11 -40.61 2.78 5.11
CA PRO A 11 -39.42 3.55 4.80
C PRO A 11 -38.34 3.17 5.79
N HIS A 12 -37.20 2.75 5.28
CA HIS A 12 -36.04 2.38 6.08
C HIS A 12 -34.82 3.06 5.49
N VAL A 13 -33.90 3.44 6.37
CA VAL A 13 -32.61 4.00 5.97
C VAL A 13 -31.61 2.87 6.03
N LEU A 14 -31.05 2.52 4.87
CA LEU A 14 -29.92 1.61 4.79
C LEU A 14 -28.67 2.41 5.13
N ALA A 15 -28.06 2.11 6.28
CA ALA A 15 -26.78 2.66 6.68
C ALA A 15 -25.72 1.56 6.62
N MET A 16 -24.63 1.84 5.91
CA MET A 16 -23.42 1.02 5.97
C MET A 16 -22.47 1.66 6.96
N ALA A 17 -22.14 0.93 8.03
CA ALA A 17 -21.18 1.38 9.04
C ALA A 17 -20.00 0.40 9.08
N LEU A 18 -18.81 0.93 9.34
CA LEU A 18 -17.66 0.11 9.65
C LEU A 18 -17.84 -0.46 11.08
N PRO A 19 -17.54 -1.75 11.34
CA PRO A 19 -17.54 -2.31 12.68
C PRO A 19 -16.65 -1.48 13.62
N ALA A 20 -17.06 -1.34 14.89
CA ALA A 20 -16.38 -0.50 15.87
C ALA A 20 -14.89 -0.82 16.01
N GLU A 21 -14.52 -2.10 15.92
CA GLU A 21 -13.14 -2.58 15.93
C GLU A 21 -12.29 -1.98 14.80
N ARG A 22 -12.86 -1.87 13.60
CA ARG A 22 -12.21 -1.29 12.42
C ARG A 22 -12.18 0.24 12.46
N ALA A 23 -13.21 0.86 13.04
CA ALA A 23 -13.25 2.30 13.25
C ALA A 23 -12.21 2.74 14.31
N GLN A 24 -12.02 1.96 15.37
CA GLN A 24 -11.01 2.21 16.40
C GLN A 24 -9.59 2.06 15.86
N ALA A 25 -9.33 1.08 14.98
CA ALA A 25 -8.04 0.92 14.30
C ALA A 25 -7.66 2.14 13.42
N LEU A 26 -8.64 2.90 12.92
CA LEU A 26 -8.43 4.15 12.18
C LEU A 26 -8.19 5.37 13.09
N HIS A 27 -8.53 5.29 14.37
CA HIS A 27 -8.52 6.43 15.29
C HIS A 27 -7.43 6.37 16.38
N GLY A 28 -6.67 5.27 16.47
CA GLY A 28 -5.86 5.01 17.66
C GLY A 28 -4.34 5.02 17.50
N HIS A 29 -3.77 4.97 16.30
CA HIS A 29 -2.31 4.90 16.17
C HIS A 29 -1.86 5.54 14.87
N ARG A 30 -0.85 6.42 14.96
CA ARG A 30 -0.06 6.80 13.79
C ARG A 30 0.67 5.53 13.35
N GLN A 31 0.04 4.74 12.49
CA GLN A 31 0.68 3.60 11.84
C GLN A 31 1.91 4.16 11.12
N ARG A 32 3.07 3.52 11.30
CA ARG A 32 4.25 3.89 10.51
C ARG A 32 3.87 3.72 9.04
N ARG A 33 3.99 4.79 8.28
CA ARG A 33 3.80 4.75 6.83
C ARG A 33 5.03 4.09 6.25
N GLY A 34 4.97 2.78 6.03
CA GLY A 34 6.05 2.02 5.42
C GLY A 34 5.89 0.53 5.68
N LEU A 35 6.30 -0.27 4.69
CA LEU A 35 6.60 -1.68 4.92
C LEU A 35 7.79 -1.72 5.89
N ASP A 36 7.66 -2.43 7.01
CA ASP A 36 8.81 -2.66 7.87
C ASP A 36 9.89 -3.38 7.04
N GLY A 37 11.17 -3.00 7.22
CA GLY A 37 12.29 -3.58 6.45
C GLY A 37 12.45 -5.10 6.60
N GLN A 38 11.63 -5.74 7.45
CA GLN A 38 11.53 -7.19 7.63
C GLN A 38 10.61 -7.87 6.59
N THR A 39 9.70 -7.15 5.94
CA THR A 39 8.82 -7.72 4.89
C THR A 39 9.58 -7.94 3.58
N CYS A 40 10.67 -7.21 3.42
CA CYS A 40 11.44 -7.09 2.19
C CYS A 40 12.71 -7.95 2.25
N GLY A 41 12.66 -9.19 1.72
CA GLY A 41 13.83 -10.09 1.77
C GLY A 41 13.54 -11.58 1.85
N GLY A 42 12.27 -12.00 1.69
CA GLY A 42 11.95 -13.42 1.56
C GLY A 42 12.52 -14.02 0.26
N PRO A 43 13.03 -15.26 0.26
CA PRO A 43 13.47 -15.92 -0.97
C PRO A 43 12.27 -16.05 -1.93
N GLY A 44 12.34 -15.37 -3.08
CA GLY A 44 11.29 -15.39 -4.11
C GLY A 44 10.35 -14.17 -4.14
N GLU A 45 10.60 -13.13 -3.34
CA GLU A 45 9.76 -11.93 -3.34
C GLU A 45 10.00 -11.06 -4.59
N GLN A 46 9.18 -11.28 -5.63
CA GLN A 46 9.21 -10.46 -6.86
C GLN A 46 8.41 -9.15 -6.73
N SER A 47 7.61 -8.98 -5.67
CA SER A 47 6.76 -7.79 -5.50
C SER A 47 7.55 -6.49 -5.27
N CYS A 48 6.89 -5.35 -5.47
CA CYS A 48 7.45 -4.02 -5.24
C CYS A 48 7.85 -3.84 -3.78
N CYS A 49 9.14 -3.62 -3.57
CA CYS A 49 9.73 -3.62 -2.25
C CYS A 49 11.08 -2.88 -2.26
N VAL A 50 11.55 -2.47 -1.07
CA VAL A 50 12.86 -1.83 -0.90
C VAL A 50 13.97 -2.88 -1.06
N ARG A 51 14.97 -2.54 -1.88
CA ARG A 51 16.13 -3.38 -2.17
C ARG A 51 17.40 -2.66 -1.72
N PRO A 52 18.39 -3.39 -1.18
CA PRO A 52 19.63 -2.79 -0.73
C PRO A 52 20.41 -2.24 -1.91
N LEU A 53 20.89 -1.00 -1.78
CA LEU A 53 21.78 -0.36 -2.74
C LEU A 53 22.74 0.53 -1.98
N TYR A 54 24.03 0.22 -2.11
CA TYR A 54 25.11 1.05 -1.63
C TYR A 54 25.60 1.92 -2.78
N ILE A 55 25.70 3.22 -2.54
CA ILE A 55 26.22 4.20 -3.50
C ILE A 55 27.58 4.69 -3.01
N ASP A 56 28.60 4.50 -3.84
CA ASP A 56 29.91 5.13 -3.66
C ASP A 56 29.95 6.47 -4.41
N PHE A 57 30.21 7.56 -3.68
CA PHE A 57 30.17 8.90 -4.26
C PHE A 57 31.20 9.10 -5.36
N ARG A 58 32.38 8.47 -5.25
CA ARG A 58 33.48 8.65 -6.20
C ARG A 58 33.30 7.77 -7.41
N ARG A 59 32.91 6.51 -7.20
CA ARG A 59 32.80 5.52 -8.28
C ARG A 59 31.49 5.61 -9.05
N ASP A 60 30.37 5.79 -8.36
CA ASP A 60 29.06 5.62 -8.98
C ASP A 60 28.44 6.96 -9.42
N LEU A 61 28.82 8.07 -8.78
CA LEU A 61 28.32 9.43 -9.06
C LEU A 61 29.39 10.42 -9.51
N GLU A 62 30.67 10.04 -9.44
CA GLU A 62 31.82 10.90 -9.72
C GLU A 62 31.87 12.20 -8.91
N TRP A 63 31.20 12.24 -7.75
CA TRP A 63 31.14 13.39 -6.88
C TRP A 63 32.44 13.55 -6.09
N LYS A 64 33.13 14.69 -6.32
CA LYS A 64 34.43 14.97 -5.70
C LYS A 64 34.39 15.90 -4.49
N TRP A 65 33.22 16.48 -4.20
CA TRP A 65 33.03 17.49 -3.14
C TRP A 65 32.73 16.89 -1.77
N ILE A 66 32.27 15.63 -1.70
CA ILE A 66 32.04 14.93 -0.43
C ILE A 66 33.36 14.31 0.04
N HIS A 67 33.74 14.61 1.29
CA HIS A 67 34.97 14.09 1.91
C HIS A 67 34.71 12.78 2.68
N GLU A 68 33.74 12.78 3.59
CA GLU A 68 33.22 11.60 4.29
C GLU A 68 31.69 11.73 4.44
N PRO A 69 30.92 10.63 4.43
CA PRO A 69 31.36 9.26 4.20
C PRO A 69 31.76 9.03 2.73
N ARG A 70 32.48 7.94 2.43
CA ARG A 70 32.79 7.55 1.02
C ARG A 70 31.56 7.11 0.22
N GLY A 71 30.53 6.66 0.92
CA GLY A 71 29.28 6.22 0.34
C GLY A 71 28.24 5.95 1.42
N TYR A 72 27.04 5.57 1.01
CA TYR A 72 25.93 5.29 1.93
C TYR A 72 24.93 4.29 1.36
N MET A 73 24.13 3.68 2.24
CA MET A 73 23.05 2.77 1.87
C MET A 73 21.82 3.58 1.46
N ALA A 74 21.70 3.89 0.16
CA ALA A 74 20.57 4.64 -0.37
C ALA A 74 19.30 3.78 -0.41
N ASN A 75 19.45 2.51 -0.80
CA ASN A 75 18.36 1.61 -1.15
C ASN A 75 17.52 2.14 -2.34
N PHE A 76 16.71 1.28 -2.93
CA PHE A 76 15.75 1.69 -3.96
C PHE A 76 14.50 0.81 -3.92
N CYS A 77 13.37 1.31 -4.42
CA CYS A 77 12.16 0.51 -4.56
C CYS A 77 12.12 -0.13 -5.94
N GLY A 78 11.86 -1.44 -6.02
CA GLY A 78 11.77 -2.15 -7.29
C GLY A 78 10.89 -3.40 -7.22
N GLY A 79 10.20 -3.69 -8.33
CA GLY A 79 9.32 -4.86 -8.52
C GLY A 79 7.89 -4.45 -8.92
N PRO A 80 7.08 -5.38 -9.44
CA PRO A 80 5.64 -5.19 -9.70
C PRO A 80 4.83 -4.87 -8.43
N CYS A 81 3.94 -3.87 -8.53
CA CYS A 81 2.92 -3.57 -7.50
C CYS A 81 1.59 -4.25 -7.86
N PRO A 82 1.28 -5.47 -7.37
CA PRO A 82 -0.04 -6.06 -7.59
C PRO A 82 -1.13 -5.25 -6.88
N TYR A 83 -2.37 -5.35 -7.38
CA TYR A 83 -3.52 -4.72 -6.72
C TYR A 83 -3.59 -5.13 -5.24
N ILE A 84 -3.84 -4.16 -4.35
CA ILE A 84 -3.83 -4.24 -2.88
C ILE A 84 -2.45 -4.00 -2.23
N TRP A 85 -1.33 -4.10 -2.97
CA TRP A 85 0.00 -3.75 -2.44
C TRP A 85 0.30 -2.25 -2.62
N SER A 86 0.57 -1.53 -1.53
CA SER A 86 1.08 -0.15 -1.51
C SER A 86 0.38 0.85 -2.44
N ALA A 87 -0.93 0.70 -2.65
CA ALA A 87 -1.70 1.62 -3.48
C ALA A 87 -2.13 2.84 -2.65
N ASP A 88 -1.22 3.81 -2.56
CA ASP A 88 -1.36 4.99 -1.70
C ASP A 88 -2.48 5.96 -2.12
N THR A 89 -2.86 5.94 -3.41
CA THR A 89 -3.87 6.85 -3.97
C THR A 89 -5.03 6.08 -4.59
N HIS A 90 -6.18 6.74 -4.75
CA HIS A 90 -7.32 6.14 -5.45
C HIS A 90 -6.98 5.78 -6.90
N HIS A 91 -6.22 6.64 -7.60
CA HIS A 91 -5.75 6.38 -8.96
C HIS A 91 -4.91 5.09 -9.03
N THR A 92 -3.94 4.92 -8.12
CA THR A 92 -3.08 3.72 -8.12
C THR A 92 -3.86 2.45 -7.80
N LYS A 93 -4.93 2.52 -6.99
CA LYS A 93 -5.84 1.39 -6.75
C LYS A 93 -6.58 0.97 -8.02
N VAL A 94 -7.16 1.92 -8.74
CA VAL A 94 -7.92 1.65 -9.98
C VAL A 94 -7.01 1.10 -11.08
N LEU A 95 -5.83 1.71 -11.26
CA LEU A 95 -4.87 1.25 -12.27
C LEU A 95 -4.37 -0.17 -11.99
N ALA A 96 -4.04 -0.48 -10.74
CA ALA A 96 -3.59 -1.83 -10.38
C ALA A 96 -4.71 -2.88 -10.56
N LEU A 97 -5.97 -2.53 -10.26
CA LEU A 97 -7.13 -3.37 -10.60
C LEU A 97 -7.22 -3.63 -12.10
N TYR A 98 -7.10 -2.57 -12.89
CA TYR A 98 -7.24 -2.65 -14.33
C TYR A 98 -6.21 -3.60 -14.94
N ASN A 99 -4.93 -3.44 -14.56
CA ASN A 99 -3.83 -4.29 -15.04
C ASN A 99 -3.97 -5.75 -14.60
N LEU A 100 -4.61 -6.01 -13.44
CA LEU A 100 -4.85 -7.39 -12.99
C LEU A 100 -5.91 -8.11 -13.85
N HIS A 101 -6.95 -7.39 -14.27
CA HIS A 101 -8.05 -7.96 -15.05
C HIS A 101 -7.76 -7.96 -16.56
N ASN A 102 -6.87 -7.07 -17.01
CA ASN A 102 -6.45 -6.93 -18.41
C ASN A 102 -4.91 -6.97 -18.48
N PRO A 103 -4.29 -8.15 -18.33
CA PRO A 103 -2.85 -8.31 -18.44
C PRO A 103 -2.32 -8.02 -19.85
#